data_AF-A0A957QIM1-F1
#
_entry.id   AF-A0A957QIM1-F1
#
_cell.length_a   1.000
_cell.length_b   1.000
_cell.length_c   1.000
_cell.angle_alpha   90.00
_cell.angle_beta   90.00
_cell.angle_gamma   90.00
#
_symmetry.space_group_name_H-M   'P 1'
#
loop_
_entity.id
_entity.type
_entity.pdbx_description
1 polymer ?
#
loop_
_entity_poly.entity_id
_entity_poly.type
_entity_poly.pdbx_seq_one_letter_code
_entity_poly.pdbx_strand_id
1 'polypeptide(L)'
;MMTTDTVDDIMEAVRARLVALVRDRPFRFINTRRDDAEAFLASLETFAGLDEKEILALETQCGLPFPAVYRGYLRHFGRARGQLFQGSDTDPLQAANYREWAKQLLAESNSPYQLGDSAFVFQFHQGYSFLYFEAGQAPDSPIHQFSEGDPKSRLIAPTFCRLLEMELARLEQENRAQLAAGGYHLRLVGGRQEISFPPA
;
A
#
# COMPACT_ATOMS: atom_id res chain seq x y z
N MET A 1 -22.13 -13.08 2.91
CA MET A 1 -21.38 -12.19 3.83
C MET A 1 -20.04 -12.87 4.07
N MET A 2 -18.90 -12.21 3.78
CA MET A 2 -17.59 -12.78 4.10
C MET A 2 -17.45 -12.87 5.62
N THR A 3 -16.93 -13.98 6.11
CA THR A 3 -16.67 -14.17 7.54
C THR A 3 -15.33 -13.53 7.92
N THR A 4 -15.13 -13.23 9.21
CA THR A 4 -13.85 -12.73 9.71
C THR A 4 -12.71 -13.71 9.40
N ASP A 5 -12.96 -15.02 9.56
CA ASP A 5 -11.99 -16.08 9.24
C ASP A 5 -11.57 -16.02 7.77
N THR A 6 -12.52 -15.82 6.85
CA THR A 6 -12.23 -15.65 5.42
C THR A 6 -11.37 -14.42 5.14
N VAL A 7 -11.57 -13.31 5.88
CA VAL A 7 -10.76 -12.10 5.71
C VAL A 7 -9.34 -12.32 6.25
N ASP A 8 -9.21 -12.97 7.40
CA ASP A 8 -7.90 -13.23 8.00
C ASP A 8 -7.07 -14.22 7.16
N ASP A 9 -7.70 -15.25 6.60
CA ASP A 9 -7.03 -16.16 5.64
C ASP A 9 -6.47 -15.41 4.41
N ILE A 10 -7.22 -14.43 3.90
CA ILE A 10 -6.74 -13.58 2.79
C ILE A 10 -5.53 -12.76 3.20
N MET A 11 -5.56 -12.13 4.39
CA MET A 11 -4.46 -11.30 4.86
C MET A 11 -3.20 -12.14 5.16
N GLU A 12 -3.36 -13.35 5.68
CA GLU A 12 -2.25 -14.28 5.87
C GLU A 12 -1.66 -14.78 4.53
N ALA A 13 -2.50 -15.03 3.52
CA ALA A 13 -2.02 -15.33 2.17
C ALA A 13 -1.23 -14.16 1.55
N VAL A 14 -1.67 -12.92 1.76
CA VAL A 14 -0.96 -11.70 1.35
C VAL A 14 0.41 -11.62 2.06
N ARG A 15 0.44 -11.79 3.39
CA ARG A 15 1.67 -11.81 4.20
C ARG A 15 2.65 -12.85 3.69
N ALA A 16 2.20 -14.09 3.46
CA ALA A 16 3.05 -15.17 2.97
C ALA A 16 3.71 -14.85 1.62
N ARG A 17 2.98 -14.21 0.70
CA ARG A 17 3.53 -13.77 -0.59
C ARG A 17 4.57 -12.66 -0.44
N LEU A 18 4.36 -11.71 0.48
CA LEU A 18 5.34 -10.65 0.78
C LEU A 18 6.64 -11.20 1.36
N VAL A 19 6.55 -12.18 2.27
CA VAL A 19 7.73 -12.88 2.81
C VAL A 19 8.48 -13.62 1.69
N ALA A 20 7.75 -14.29 0.78
CA ALA A 20 8.37 -14.95 -0.36
C ALA A 20 9.11 -13.96 -1.28
N LEU A 21 8.58 -12.74 -1.49
CA LEU A 21 9.25 -11.69 -2.25
C LEU A 21 10.59 -11.25 -1.65
N VAL A 22 10.73 -11.21 -0.33
CA VAL A 22 11.99 -10.87 0.36
C VAL A 22 13.02 -12.00 0.24
N ARG A 23 12.55 -13.25 0.33
CA ARG A 23 13.39 -14.42 0.12
C ARG A 23 13.92 -14.46 -1.32
N ASP A 24 13.02 -14.23 -2.28
CA ASP A 24 13.29 -14.31 -3.72
C ASP A 24 13.68 -12.92 -4.31
N ARG A 25 14.30 -12.09 -3.47
CA ARG A 25 14.67 -10.69 -3.79
C ARG A 25 15.61 -10.61 -5.00
N PRO A 26 15.45 -9.58 -5.85
CA PRO A 26 16.26 -9.39 -7.05
C PRO A 26 17.63 -8.75 -6.78
N PHE A 27 18.02 -8.59 -5.51
CA PHE A 27 19.23 -7.87 -5.15
C PHE A 27 20.17 -8.60 -4.22
N ARG A 28 21.44 -8.20 -4.27
CA ARG A 28 22.48 -8.64 -3.34
C ARG A 28 23.13 -7.42 -2.71
N PHE A 29 23.45 -7.52 -1.43
CA PHE A 29 24.17 -6.45 -0.75
C PHE A 29 25.63 -6.39 -1.21
N ILE A 30 26.11 -5.18 -1.48
CA ILE A 30 27.54 -4.88 -1.68
C ILE A 30 27.94 -3.80 -0.69
N ASN A 31 29.17 -3.87 -0.16
CA ASN A 31 29.76 -2.83 0.69
C ASN A 31 28.81 -2.29 1.78
N THR A 32 27.98 -3.19 2.33
CA THR A 32 26.94 -2.91 3.33
C THR A 32 27.30 -3.67 4.60
N ARG A 33 27.19 -3.03 5.76
CA ARG A 33 27.42 -3.73 7.03
C ARG A 33 26.37 -4.82 7.21
N ARG A 34 26.76 -5.91 7.85
CA ARG A 34 25.86 -7.03 8.12
C ARG A 34 24.61 -6.59 8.90
N ASP A 35 24.79 -5.81 9.96
CA ASP A 35 23.67 -5.32 10.78
C ASP A 35 22.69 -4.47 9.96
N ASP A 36 23.20 -3.63 9.06
CA ASP A 36 22.37 -2.79 8.18
C ASP A 36 21.59 -3.64 7.18
N ALA A 37 22.22 -4.67 6.61
CA ALA A 37 21.59 -5.62 5.70
C ALA A 37 20.48 -6.44 6.40
N GLU A 38 20.76 -6.94 7.61
CA GLU A 38 19.80 -7.70 8.42
C GLU A 38 18.61 -6.82 8.84
N ALA A 39 18.87 -5.60 9.31
CA ALA A 39 17.82 -4.64 9.66
C ALA A 39 16.96 -4.26 8.45
N PHE A 40 17.56 -4.07 7.27
CA PHE A 40 16.83 -3.79 6.05
C PHE A 40 15.91 -4.94 5.65
N LEU A 41 16.43 -6.18 5.60
CA LEU A 41 15.61 -7.34 5.28
C LEU A 41 14.49 -7.55 6.31
N ALA A 42 14.80 -7.38 7.60
CA ALA A 42 13.79 -7.44 8.65
C ALA A 42 12.69 -6.39 8.43
N SER A 43 13.03 -5.17 8.00
CA SER A 43 12.04 -4.14 7.71
C SER A 43 11.08 -4.50 6.57
N LEU A 44 11.56 -5.24 5.55
CA LEU A 44 10.73 -5.70 4.43
C LEU A 44 9.74 -6.81 4.83
N GLU A 45 10.04 -7.53 5.92
CA GLU A 45 9.21 -8.58 6.51
C GLU A 45 8.50 -8.12 7.81
N THR A 46 8.60 -6.82 8.14
CA THR A 46 7.94 -6.29 9.33
C THR A 46 6.51 -5.93 9.00
N PHE A 47 5.60 -6.51 9.77
CA PHE A 47 4.17 -6.32 9.64
C PHE A 47 3.58 -6.01 11.01
N ALA A 48 2.77 -4.98 11.09
CA ALA A 48 2.13 -4.57 12.33
C ALA A 48 0.78 -3.93 11.98
N GLY A 49 -0.26 -4.35 12.67
CA GLY A 49 -1.61 -3.86 12.46
C GLY A 49 -2.04 -2.76 13.42
N LEU A 50 -3.25 -2.27 13.19
CA LEU A 50 -4.07 -1.54 14.15
C LEU A 50 -4.88 -2.52 15.01
N ASP A 51 -5.03 -2.21 16.30
CA ASP A 51 -5.99 -2.93 17.13
C ASP A 51 -7.44 -2.45 16.85
N GLU A 52 -8.41 -3.17 17.40
CA GLU A 52 -9.83 -2.90 17.18
C GLU A 52 -10.26 -1.50 17.67
N LYS A 53 -9.67 -1.01 18.78
CA LYS A 53 -9.99 0.31 19.33
C LYS A 53 -9.46 1.40 18.42
N GLU A 54 -8.28 1.21 17.86
CA GLU A 54 -7.64 2.14 16.93
C GLU A 54 -8.39 2.22 15.61
N ILE A 55 -8.85 1.08 15.07
CA ILE A 55 -9.69 1.06 13.87
C ILE A 55 -11.01 1.79 14.12
N LEU A 56 -11.67 1.51 15.26
CA LEU A 56 -12.93 2.18 15.61
C LEU A 56 -12.73 3.69 15.82
N ALA A 57 -11.62 4.10 16.43
CA ALA A 57 -11.26 5.51 16.58
C ALA A 57 -11.07 6.19 15.22
N LEU A 58 -10.41 5.51 14.27
CA LEU A 58 -10.22 6.01 12.90
C LEU A 58 -11.55 6.13 12.14
N GLU A 59 -12.41 5.12 12.21
CA GLU A 59 -13.77 5.19 11.63
C GLU A 59 -14.58 6.35 12.22
N THR A 60 -14.50 6.53 13.55
CA THR A 60 -15.17 7.63 14.25
C THR A 60 -14.62 8.99 13.84
N GLN A 61 -13.30 9.14 13.75
CA GLN A 61 -12.65 10.37 13.32
C GLN A 61 -13.05 10.75 11.89
N CYS A 62 -13.16 9.76 11.01
CA CYS A 62 -13.57 9.98 9.62
C CYS A 62 -15.09 10.11 9.46
N GLY A 63 -15.88 9.66 10.44
CA GLY A 63 -17.34 9.54 10.32
C GLY A 63 -17.79 8.49 9.30
N LEU A 64 -16.94 7.51 9.00
CA LEU A 64 -17.13 6.54 7.93
C LEU A 64 -16.93 5.11 8.44
N PRO A 65 -17.87 4.18 8.21
CA PRO A 65 -17.64 2.76 8.47
C PRO A 65 -16.73 2.16 7.41
N PHE A 66 -15.75 1.35 7.80
CA PHE A 66 -14.86 0.70 6.85
C PHE A 66 -15.34 -0.69 6.44
N PRO A 67 -15.17 -1.07 5.15
CA PRO A 67 -15.44 -2.42 4.69
C PRO A 67 -14.64 -3.46 5.47
N ALA A 68 -15.23 -4.63 5.71
CA ALA A 68 -14.61 -5.71 6.48
C ALA A 68 -13.22 -6.13 5.96
N VAL A 69 -13.03 -6.16 4.64
CA VAL A 69 -11.73 -6.48 4.01
C VAL A 69 -10.69 -5.40 4.31
N TYR A 70 -11.07 -4.11 4.23
CA TYR A 70 -10.15 -3.02 4.55
C TYR A 70 -9.81 -2.99 6.06
N ARG A 71 -10.77 -3.29 6.94
CA ARG A 71 -10.50 -3.49 8.37
C ARG A 71 -9.53 -4.65 8.61
N GLY A 72 -9.68 -5.75 7.88
CA GLY A 72 -8.71 -6.85 7.87
C GLY A 72 -7.31 -6.38 7.48
N TYR A 73 -7.20 -5.61 6.40
CA TYR A 73 -5.93 -5.00 6.01
C TYR A 73 -5.33 -4.13 7.12
N LEU A 74 -6.11 -3.26 7.78
CA LEU A 74 -5.62 -2.44 8.89
C LEU A 74 -5.14 -3.30 10.07
N ARG A 75 -5.87 -4.36 10.44
CA ARG A 75 -5.50 -5.28 11.52
C ARG A 75 -4.20 -6.04 11.29
N HIS A 76 -3.80 -6.21 10.03
CA HIS A 76 -2.59 -6.96 9.69
C HIS A 76 -1.41 -6.06 9.28
N PHE A 77 -1.71 -4.92 8.66
CA PHE A 77 -0.74 -4.11 7.91
C PHE A 77 -0.84 -2.59 8.20
N GLY A 78 -1.71 -2.16 9.11
CA GLY A 78 -1.99 -0.75 9.35
C GLY A 78 -0.80 0.11 9.78
N ARG A 79 0.19 -0.45 10.49
CA ARG A 79 1.42 0.25 10.91
C ARG A 79 2.62 -0.09 10.05
N ALA A 80 2.86 -1.37 9.85
CA ALA A 80 3.94 -1.88 9.01
C ALA A 80 3.36 -2.93 8.07
N ARG A 81 3.78 -2.87 6.81
CA ARG A 81 3.15 -3.59 5.69
C ARG A 81 4.17 -4.22 4.74
N GLY A 82 5.40 -4.40 5.21
CA GLY A 82 6.52 -4.82 4.38
C GLY A 82 6.66 -3.96 3.12
N GLN A 83 6.63 -4.62 1.96
CA GLN A 83 6.79 -3.99 0.65
C GLN A 83 5.48 -3.49 0.00
N LEU A 84 4.31 -3.70 0.62
CA LEU A 84 3.05 -3.25 0.04
C LEU A 84 3.02 -1.73 -0.12
N PHE A 85 2.68 -1.27 -1.32
CA PHE A 85 2.53 0.15 -1.64
C PHE A 85 3.80 0.97 -1.38
N GLN A 86 4.98 0.35 -1.52
CA GLN A 86 6.25 1.04 -1.33
C GLN A 86 6.38 2.23 -2.30
N GLY A 87 6.78 3.38 -1.78
CA GLY A 87 6.85 4.63 -2.54
C GLY A 87 5.55 5.46 -2.51
N SER A 88 4.55 5.02 -1.76
CA SER A 88 3.31 5.76 -1.50
C SER A 88 3.10 6.01 -0.01
N ASP A 89 2.48 7.14 0.31
CA ASP A 89 2.02 7.47 1.65
C ASP A 89 0.74 6.68 1.93
N THR A 90 0.76 5.86 2.98
CA THR A 90 -0.34 4.96 3.31
C THR A 90 -0.61 4.84 4.82
N ASP A 91 -0.05 5.73 5.64
CA ASP A 91 -0.26 5.73 7.08
C ASP A 91 -1.74 6.04 7.40
N PRO A 92 -2.50 5.09 7.97
CA PRO A 92 -3.92 5.30 8.28
C PRO A 92 -4.14 6.44 9.27
N LEU A 93 -3.16 6.81 10.10
CA LEU A 93 -3.27 7.94 11.03
C LEU A 93 -3.25 9.30 10.30
N GLN A 94 -2.85 9.32 9.03
CA GLN A 94 -2.87 10.50 8.17
C GLN A 94 -4.17 10.62 7.35
N ALA A 95 -5.17 9.75 7.55
CA ALA A 95 -6.38 9.72 6.71
C ALA A 95 -7.10 11.08 6.58
N ALA A 96 -7.17 11.86 7.65
CA ALA A 96 -7.73 13.21 7.60
C ALA A 96 -6.92 14.15 6.69
N ASN A 97 -5.59 14.08 6.77
CA ASN A 97 -4.69 14.84 5.90
C ASN A 97 -4.82 14.37 4.45
N TYR A 98 -4.92 13.06 4.20
CA TYR A 98 -5.14 12.53 2.85
C TYR A 98 -6.43 13.08 2.23
N ARG A 99 -7.55 13.15 2.98
CA ARG A 99 -8.77 13.75 2.45
C ARG A 99 -8.59 15.22 2.06
N GLU A 100 -7.89 16.00 2.88
CA GLU A 100 -7.63 17.42 2.57
C GLU A 100 -6.66 17.59 1.40
N TRP A 101 -5.59 16.79 1.33
CA TRP A 101 -4.67 16.78 0.19
C TRP A 101 -5.38 16.37 -1.11
N ALA A 102 -6.37 15.47 -1.04
CA ALA A 102 -7.16 15.07 -2.22
C ALA A 102 -8.01 16.23 -2.74
N LYS A 103 -8.66 16.98 -1.85
CA LYS A 103 -9.40 18.19 -2.23
C LYS A 103 -8.48 19.25 -2.81
N GLN A 104 -7.31 19.45 -2.22
CA GLN A 104 -6.31 20.39 -2.71
C GLN A 104 -5.83 20.00 -4.11
N LEU A 105 -5.45 18.74 -4.32
CA LEU A 105 -5.02 18.24 -5.62
C LEU A 105 -6.11 18.42 -6.70
N LEU A 106 -7.37 18.13 -6.37
CA LEU A 106 -8.49 18.32 -7.30
C LEU A 106 -8.66 19.80 -7.70
N ALA A 107 -8.54 20.71 -6.74
CA ALA A 107 -8.61 22.15 -6.98
C ALA A 107 -7.43 22.66 -7.82
N GLU A 108 -6.21 22.26 -7.47
CA GLU A 108 -4.97 22.62 -8.21
C GLU A 108 -4.98 22.07 -9.64
N SER A 109 -5.55 20.87 -9.83
CA SER A 109 -5.70 20.25 -11.16
C SER A 109 -6.77 20.91 -12.02
N ASN A 110 -7.53 21.90 -11.51
CA ASN A 110 -8.75 22.42 -12.14
C ASN A 110 -9.73 21.31 -12.58
N SER A 111 -9.79 20.21 -11.82
CA SER A 111 -10.63 19.08 -12.17
C SER A 111 -12.10 19.39 -11.85
N PRO A 112 -13.06 19.06 -12.73
CA PRO A 112 -14.48 19.19 -12.42
C PRO A 112 -14.95 18.10 -11.43
N TYR A 113 -14.11 17.10 -11.16
CA TYR A 113 -14.43 16.00 -10.27
C TYR A 113 -14.38 16.44 -8.80
N GLN A 114 -15.36 16.01 -8.02
CA GLN A 114 -15.44 16.24 -6.58
C GLN A 114 -15.44 14.91 -5.86
N LEU A 115 -14.70 14.87 -4.75
CA LEU A 115 -14.64 13.71 -3.88
C LEU A 115 -15.94 13.63 -3.05
N GLY A 116 -16.58 12.47 -3.03
CA GLY A 116 -17.80 12.24 -2.27
C GLY A 116 -17.60 12.37 -0.75
N ASP A 117 -18.70 12.58 -0.03
CA ASP A 117 -18.69 12.60 1.44
C ASP A 117 -18.39 11.23 2.05
N SER A 118 -18.83 10.16 1.39
CA SER A 118 -18.53 8.77 1.78
C SER A 118 -17.14 8.29 1.35
N ALA A 119 -16.37 9.10 0.62
CA ALA A 119 -15.08 8.68 0.11
C ALA A 119 -14.00 8.71 1.19
N PHE A 120 -13.36 7.56 1.41
CA PHE A 120 -12.20 7.41 2.28
C PHE A 120 -10.93 7.27 1.46
N VAL A 121 -10.02 8.24 1.59
CA VAL A 121 -8.73 8.27 0.90
C VAL A 121 -7.69 7.57 1.76
N PHE A 122 -7.13 6.46 1.26
CA PHE A 122 -6.24 5.59 2.05
C PHE A 122 -4.79 5.55 1.56
N GLN A 123 -4.52 6.13 0.39
CA GLN A 123 -3.18 6.19 -0.18
C GLN A 123 -3.01 7.49 -0.96
N PHE A 124 -1.83 8.10 -0.80
CA PHE A 124 -1.29 9.13 -1.68
C PHE A 124 -0.03 8.63 -2.36
N HIS A 125 0.15 8.97 -3.62
CA HIS A 125 1.37 8.66 -4.34
C HIS A 125 2.02 9.95 -4.85
N GLN A 126 3.06 10.36 -4.11
CA GLN A 126 3.97 11.47 -4.44
C GLN A 126 3.28 12.79 -4.81
N GLY A 127 2.12 13.06 -4.20
CA GLY A 127 1.38 14.32 -4.36
C GLY A 127 0.56 14.47 -5.66
N TYR A 128 0.68 13.56 -6.63
CA TYR A 128 -0.02 13.70 -7.92
C TYR A 128 -1.17 12.69 -8.13
N SER A 129 -1.31 11.69 -7.26
CA SER A 129 -2.44 10.77 -7.32
C SER A 129 -2.83 10.23 -5.94
N PHE A 130 -4.09 9.80 -5.81
CA PHE A 130 -4.60 9.17 -4.61
C PHE A 130 -5.55 8.02 -4.94
N LEU A 131 -5.63 7.05 -4.01
CA LEU A 131 -6.62 5.98 -4.03
C LEU A 131 -7.65 6.18 -2.94
N TYR A 132 -8.90 5.90 -3.28
CA TYR A 132 -10.01 5.96 -2.35
C TYR A 132 -11.03 4.85 -2.63
N PHE A 133 -11.88 4.62 -1.65
CA PHE A 133 -13.10 3.83 -1.81
C PHE A 133 -14.29 4.57 -1.20
N GLU A 134 -15.49 4.22 -1.62
CA GLU A 134 -16.72 4.66 -0.96
C GLU A 134 -16.99 3.77 0.26
N ALA A 135 -17.08 4.40 1.43
CA ALA A 135 -17.45 3.75 2.67
C ALA A 135 -18.91 3.26 2.60
N GLY A 136 -19.20 2.12 3.22
CA GLY A 136 -20.52 1.53 3.13
C GLY A 136 -20.65 0.20 3.85
N GLN A 137 -21.80 -0.43 3.69
CA GLN A 137 -22.16 -1.69 4.36
C GLN A 137 -21.67 -2.94 3.61
N ALA A 138 -21.13 -2.77 2.39
CA ALA A 138 -20.55 -3.89 1.66
C ALA A 138 -19.28 -4.39 2.37
N PRO A 139 -19.03 -5.71 2.39
CA PRO A 139 -17.85 -6.26 3.05
C PRO A 139 -16.52 -5.87 2.38
N ASP A 140 -16.58 -5.47 1.11
CA ASP A 140 -15.45 -4.98 0.32
C ASP A 140 -15.94 -3.85 -0.59
N SER A 141 -15.04 -2.98 -1.03
CA SER A 141 -15.38 -1.78 -1.84
C SER A 141 -14.54 -1.68 -3.11
N PRO A 142 -15.15 -1.22 -4.23
CA PRO A 142 -14.41 -0.84 -5.42
C PRO A 142 -13.38 0.26 -5.12
N ILE A 143 -12.21 0.16 -5.76
CA ILE A 143 -11.10 1.10 -5.56
C ILE A 143 -11.00 2.01 -6.77
N HIS A 144 -10.99 3.31 -6.46
CA HIS A 144 -10.89 4.36 -7.44
C HIS A 144 -9.57 5.10 -7.27
N GLN A 145 -9.02 5.56 -8.40
CA GLN A 145 -7.85 6.41 -8.46
C GLN A 145 -8.22 7.74 -9.08
N PHE A 146 -7.70 8.83 -8.52
CA PHE A 146 -7.58 10.10 -9.22
C PHE A 146 -6.10 10.42 -9.43
N SER A 147 -5.76 10.96 -10.59
CA SER A 147 -4.43 11.46 -10.91
C SER A 147 -4.54 12.88 -11.47
N GLU A 148 -3.54 13.71 -11.21
CA GLU A 148 -3.43 15.06 -11.75
C GLU A 148 -3.67 15.08 -13.27
N GLY A 149 -4.44 16.06 -13.72
CA GLY A 149 -4.83 16.21 -15.13
C GLY A 149 -6.03 15.36 -15.57
N ASP A 150 -6.51 14.42 -14.74
CA ASP A 150 -7.69 13.64 -15.08
C ASP A 150 -9.00 14.45 -14.86
N PRO A 151 -9.97 14.34 -15.79
CA PRO A 151 -11.27 15.00 -15.64
C PRO A 151 -12.19 14.27 -14.64
N LYS A 152 -11.87 13.03 -14.27
CA LYS A 152 -12.62 12.21 -13.33
C LYS A 152 -11.74 11.11 -12.74
N SER A 153 -12.11 10.60 -11.57
CA SER A 153 -11.52 9.37 -11.05
C SER A 153 -11.86 8.15 -11.93
N ARG A 154 -11.02 7.12 -11.85
CA ARG A 154 -11.13 5.86 -12.61
C ARG A 154 -11.25 4.70 -11.63
N LEU A 155 -12.09 3.72 -11.96
CA LEU A 155 -12.12 2.44 -11.26
C LEU A 155 -10.85 1.66 -11.63
N ILE A 156 -10.02 1.31 -10.65
CA ILE A 156 -8.77 0.56 -10.87
C ILE A 156 -8.83 -0.88 -10.38
N ALA A 157 -9.69 -1.17 -9.40
CA ALA A 157 -9.95 -2.52 -8.94
C ALA A 157 -11.42 -2.66 -8.51
N PRO A 158 -12.10 -3.78 -8.85
CA PRO A 158 -13.49 -3.99 -8.45
C PRO A 158 -13.67 -4.16 -6.94
N THR A 159 -12.60 -4.49 -6.20
CA THR A 159 -12.58 -4.67 -4.76
C THR A 159 -11.21 -4.32 -4.16
N PHE A 160 -11.12 -4.07 -2.86
CA PHE A 160 -9.85 -3.89 -2.15
C PHE A 160 -9.02 -5.18 -2.15
N CYS A 161 -9.66 -6.35 -1.99
CA CYS A 161 -8.96 -7.63 -2.12
C CYS A 161 -8.27 -7.75 -3.48
N ARG A 162 -8.97 -7.35 -4.56
CA ARG A 162 -8.39 -7.40 -5.90
C ARG A 162 -7.26 -6.39 -6.09
N LEU A 163 -7.32 -5.22 -5.44
CA LEU A 163 -6.20 -4.28 -5.41
C LEU A 163 -4.94 -4.92 -4.80
N LEU A 164 -5.08 -5.60 -3.65
CA LEU A 164 -3.95 -6.29 -3.01
C LEU A 164 -3.36 -7.37 -3.91
N GLU A 165 -4.21 -8.16 -4.57
CA GLU A 165 -3.75 -9.16 -5.54
C GLU A 165 -2.98 -8.55 -6.71
N MET A 166 -3.46 -7.43 -7.25
CA MET A 166 -2.83 -6.71 -8.35
C MET A 166 -1.46 -6.14 -7.92
N GLU A 167 -1.38 -5.57 -6.73
CA GLU A 167 -0.13 -5.03 -6.18
C GLU A 167 0.90 -6.13 -5.95
N LEU A 168 0.50 -7.27 -5.38
CA LEU A 168 1.38 -8.42 -5.21
C LEU A 168 1.85 -8.98 -6.56
N ALA A 169 0.94 -9.11 -7.53
CA ALA A 169 1.29 -9.59 -8.87
C ALA A 169 2.29 -8.65 -9.56
N ARG A 170 2.14 -7.34 -9.39
CA ARG A 170 3.08 -6.32 -9.88
C ARG A 170 4.46 -6.50 -9.26
N LEU A 171 4.55 -6.56 -7.92
CA LEU A 171 5.81 -6.77 -7.20
C LEU A 171 6.51 -8.07 -7.62
N GLU A 172 5.76 -9.16 -7.75
CA GLU A 172 6.28 -10.45 -8.21
C GLU A 172 6.79 -10.40 -9.66
N GLN A 173 6.08 -9.70 -10.54
CA GLN A 173 6.51 -9.52 -11.93
C GLN A 173 7.77 -8.66 -12.02
N GLU A 174 7.86 -7.59 -11.26
CA GLU A 174 9.05 -6.73 -11.18
C GLU A 174 10.25 -7.50 -10.65
N ASN A 175 10.10 -8.27 -9.57
CA ASN A 175 11.17 -9.12 -9.04
C ASN A 175 11.64 -10.15 -10.09
N ARG A 176 10.71 -10.82 -10.79
CA ARG A 176 11.07 -11.77 -11.86
C ARG A 176 11.80 -11.09 -13.01
N ALA A 177 11.34 -9.93 -13.46
CA ALA A 177 11.99 -9.17 -14.52
C ALA A 177 13.40 -8.72 -14.12
N GLN A 178 13.57 -8.22 -12.89
CA GLN A 178 14.88 -7.82 -12.39
C GLN A 178 15.83 -9.01 -12.25
N LEU A 179 15.36 -10.16 -11.74
CA LEU A 179 16.15 -11.40 -11.70
C LEU A 179 16.56 -11.87 -13.10
N ALA A 180 15.64 -11.81 -14.08
CA ALA A 180 15.94 -12.17 -15.47
C ALA A 180 16.97 -11.23 -16.11
N ALA A 181 17.04 -9.97 -15.65
CA ALA A 181 18.06 -8.99 -16.04
C ALA A 181 19.40 -9.14 -15.27
N GLY A 182 19.57 -10.20 -14.46
CA GLY A 182 20.78 -10.45 -13.67
C GLY A 182 20.75 -9.89 -12.24
N GLY A 183 19.64 -9.29 -11.84
CA GLY A 183 19.46 -8.64 -10.54
C GLY A 183 20.22 -7.31 -10.43
N TYR A 184 20.24 -6.75 -9.22
CA TYR A 184 21.00 -5.54 -8.91
C TYR A 184 21.79 -5.66 -7.60
N HIS A 185 22.75 -4.76 -7.43
CA HIS A 185 23.47 -4.60 -6.18
C HIS A 185 22.86 -3.47 -5.37
N LEU A 186 22.64 -3.73 -4.09
CA LEU A 186 22.15 -2.75 -3.12
C LEU A 186 23.25 -2.42 -2.13
N ARG A 187 23.53 -1.13 -1.94
CA ARG A 187 24.39 -0.64 -0.88
C ARG A 187 23.59 0.25 0.06
N LEU A 188 23.71 0.01 1.36
CA LEU A 188 23.11 0.86 2.39
C LEU A 188 24.18 1.78 2.99
N VAL A 189 23.97 3.10 2.88
CA VAL A 189 24.91 4.12 3.40
C VAL A 189 24.13 5.15 4.19
N GLY A 190 24.33 5.20 5.51
CA GLY A 190 23.69 6.21 6.37
C GLY A 190 22.17 6.25 6.25
N GLY A 191 21.52 5.08 6.11
CA GLY A 191 20.07 4.97 5.93
C GLY A 191 19.56 5.19 4.49
N ARG A 192 20.45 5.45 3.53
CA ARG A 192 20.09 5.58 2.10
C ARG A 192 20.37 4.30 1.33
N GLN A 193 19.57 4.06 0.31
CA GLN A 193 19.74 2.97 -0.64
C GLN A 193 20.46 3.48 -1.90
N GLU A 194 21.60 2.89 -2.22
CA GLU A 194 22.31 3.09 -3.49
C GLU A 194 22.18 1.82 -4.34
N ILE A 195 21.61 1.95 -5.53
CA ILE A 195 21.39 0.84 -6.46
C ILE A 195 22.45 0.92 -7.57
N SER A 196 23.07 -0.22 -7.89
CA SER A 196 23.91 -0.36 -9.09
C SER A 196 23.61 -1.68 -9.79
N PHE A 197 23.81 -1.71 -11.11
CA PHE A 197 23.54 -2.89 -11.94
C PHE A 197 24.85 -3.58 -12.32
N PRO A 198 24.86 -4.90 -12.51
CA PRO A 198 25.98 -5.60 -13.13
C PRO A 198 26.30 -5.00 -14.52
N PRO A 199 27.57 -4.98 -14.95
CA PRO A 199 27.90 -4.63 -16.33
C PRO A 199 27.21 -5.60 -17.30
N ALA A 200 26.71 -5.06 -18.41
CA ALA A 200 26.02 -5.80 -19.47
C ALA A 200 26.94 -6.73 -20.26
#